data_AF-A0A2G2WCX6-F1
#
_entry.id   AF-A0A2G2WCX6-F1
#
_cell.length_a   1.000
_cell.length_b   1.000
_cell.length_c   1.000
_cell.angle_alpha   90.00
_cell.angle_beta   90.00
_cell.angle_gamma   90.00
#
_symmetry.space_group_name_H-M   'P 1'
#
loop_
_entity.id
_entity.type
_entity.pdbx_description
1 polymer ?
#
loop_
_entity_poly.entity_id
_entity_poly.type
_entity_poly.pdbx_seq_one_letter_code
_entity_poly.pdbx_strand_id
1 'polypeptide(L)'
;MIKGKISNKDAYKAIAKLFGNENQDLVDGFKLLLLGDNTGRKRIKKKKLASPSNGAHEIKARKKRALNDLKHGNRMEDETYELDVQLSCVRRTAESVKALRDSKEQHQKIDIGNYFSALSLSCIRKEYKELGCFVIEQLRQYPKHVVPRILEQLEIKEEELVEDREKLDEYWRGFHKKRQNSVTNCCVI
;
A
#
# COMPACT_ATOMS: atom_id res chain seq x y z
N MET A 1 39.49 -14.90 21.09
CA MET A 1 38.40 -15.47 20.26
C MET A 1 38.84 -16.84 19.76
N ILE A 2 38.34 -17.93 20.36
CA ILE A 2 38.68 -19.30 19.94
C ILE A 2 37.71 -19.70 18.82
N LYS A 3 38.15 -19.64 17.56
CA LYS A 3 37.43 -20.30 16.45
C LYS A 3 37.65 -21.81 16.58
N GLY A 4 36.84 -22.45 17.41
CA GLY A 4 36.81 -23.92 17.50
C GLY A 4 36.28 -24.49 16.19
N LYS A 5 37.10 -25.27 15.48
CA LYS A 5 36.67 -26.04 14.30
C LYS A 5 35.77 -27.18 14.79
N ILE A 6 34.47 -26.98 14.78
CA ILE A 6 33.50 -28.06 15.00
C ILE A 6 33.45 -28.95 13.75
N SER A 7 33.45 -30.28 13.93
CA SER A 7 33.31 -31.19 12.81
C SER A 7 31.84 -31.24 12.35
N ASN A 8 31.59 -31.46 11.06
CA ASN A 8 30.23 -31.58 10.51
C ASN A 8 29.41 -32.67 11.23
N LYS A 9 30.07 -33.72 11.74
CA LYS A 9 29.44 -34.81 12.49
C LYS A 9 28.98 -34.37 13.87
N ASP A 10 29.76 -33.51 14.54
CA ASP A 10 29.40 -32.99 15.86
C ASP A 10 28.32 -31.91 15.74
N ALA A 11 28.40 -31.08 14.70
CA ALA A 11 27.34 -30.14 14.36
C ALA A 11 26.01 -30.86 14.09
N TYR A 12 26.02 -31.95 13.32
CA TYR A 12 24.82 -32.76 13.09
C TYR A 12 24.24 -33.36 14.38
N LYS A 13 25.08 -33.93 15.25
CA LYS A 13 24.62 -34.48 16.54
C LYS A 13 23.98 -33.40 17.43
N ALA A 14 24.54 -32.20 17.47
CA ALA A 14 23.96 -31.09 18.22
C ALA A 14 22.59 -30.67 17.66
N ILE A 15 22.47 -30.57 16.33
CA ILE A 15 21.21 -30.25 15.64
C ILE A 15 20.16 -31.35 15.91
N ALA A 16 20.52 -32.63 15.75
CA ALA A 16 19.60 -33.74 16.01
C ALA A 16 19.09 -33.74 17.46
N LYS A 17 19.95 -33.35 18.42
CA LYS A 17 19.57 -33.23 19.83
C LYS A 17 18.67 -32.02 20.10
N LEU A 18 18.86 -30.91 19.39
CA LEU A 18 18.06 -29.69 19.53
C LEU A 18 16.64 -29.84 18.99
N PHE A 19 16.48 -30.49 17.84
CA PHE A 19 15.19 -30.58 17.14
C PHE A 19 14.36 -31.81 17.53
N GLY A 20 14.98 -32.82 18.14
CA GLY A 20 14.32 -34.04 18.59
C GLY A 20 13.66 -34.84 17.45
N ASN A 21 12.81 -35.81 17.82
CA ASN A 21 12.16 -36.71 16.86
C ASN A 21 10.91 -36.12 16.20
N GLU A 22 10.36 -35.04 16.76
CA GLU A 22 9.16 -34.37 16.24
C GLU A 22 9.44 -33.61 14.93
N ASN A 23 10.69 -33.20 14.73
CA ASN A 23 11.14 -32.44 13.56
C ASN A 23 12.13 -33.24 12.70
N GLN A 24 11.88 -34.54 12.54
CA GLN A 24 12.81 -35.46 11.87
C GLN A 24 13.12 -35.03 10.43
N ASP A 25 12.15 -34.42 9.73
CA ASP A 25 12.32 -33.92 8.36
C ASP A 25 13.40 -32.82 8.26
N LEU A 26 13.48 -31.95 9.28
CA LEU A 26 14.49 -30.91 9.37
C LEU A 26 15.86 -31.49 9.70
N VAL A 27 15.90 -32.43 10.65
CA VAL A 27 17.13 -33.15 11.04
C VAL A 27 17.71 -33.91 9.84
N ASP A 28 16.89 -34.56 9.04
CA ASP A 28 17.28 -35.27 7.83
C ASP A 28 17.81 -34.32 6.74
N GLY A 29 17.22 -33.12 6.62
CA GLY A 29 17.71 -32.06 5.75
C GLY A 29 19.13 -31.60 6.12
N PHE A 30 19.40 -31.38 7.40
CA PHE A 30 20.74 -31.04 7.88
C PHE A 30 21.73 -32.19 7.75
N LYS A 31 21.28 -33.44 7.95
CA LYS A 31 22.10 -34.64 7.71
C LYS A 31 22.60 -34.67 6.27
N LEU A 32 21.71 -34.38 5.31
CA LEU A 32 22.06 -34.35 3.89
C LEU A 32 23.08 -33.24 3.57
N LEU A 33 22.89 -32.04 4.13
CA LEU A 33 23.76 -30.89 3.89
C LEU A 33 25.15 -31.05 4.52
N LEU A 34 25.22 -31.60 5.74
CA LEU A 34 26.47 -31.67 6.51
C LEU A 34 27.27 -32.96 6.26
N LEU A 35 26.57 -34.08 6.01
CA LEU A 35 27.19 -35.40 5.89
C LEU A 35 27.11 -36.00 4.47
N GLY A 36 26.38 -35.37 3.53
CA GLY A 36 26.38 -35.75 2.12
C GLY A 36 25.74 -37.11 1.80
N ASP A 37 25.02 -37.72 2.75
CA ASP A 37 24.42 -39.05 2.59
C ASP A 37 23.26 -39.03 1.59
N ASN A 38 23.53 -39.49 0.36
CA ASN A 38 22.55 -39.61 -0.73
C ASN A 38 21.50 -40.72 -0.53
N THR A 39 21.47 -41.38 0.63
CA THR A 39 20.57 -42.52 0.93
C THR A 39 19.10 -42.10 1.04
N GLY A 40 18.80 -40.86 1.43
CA GLY A 40 17.43 -40.30 1.48
C GLY A 40 16.81 -40.03 0.10
N ARG A 41 17.61 -39.91 -0.96
CA ARG A 41 17.12 -39.64 -2.33
C ARG A 41 16.32 -40.81 -2.91
N LYS A 42 16.46 -42.04 -2.38
CA LYS A 42 15.73 -43.21 -2.87
C LYS A 42 14.32 -43.35 -2.27
N ARG A 43 14.06 -42.93 -1.02
CA ARG A 43 12.71 -43.03 -0.42
C ARG A 43 11.77 -41.93 -0.89
N ILE A 44 12.26 -40.71 -1.15
CA ILE A 44 11.44 -39.62 -1.71
C ILE A 44 11.09 -39.89 -3.18
N LYS A 45 11.95 -40.59 -3.95
CA LYS A 45 11.68 -40.93 -5.35
C LYS A 45 10.65 -42.04 -5.54
N LYS A 46 10.47 -42.98 -4.60
CA LYS A 46 9.45 -44.04 -4.73
C LYS A 46 8.02 -43.59 -4.42
N LYS A 47 7.81 -42.49 -3.67
CA LYS A 47 6.49 -41.81 -3.57
C LYS A 47 6.27 -40.72 -4.63
N LYS A 48 7.32 -40.31 -5.35
CA LYS A 48 7.28 -39.36 -6.48
C LYS A 48 7.35 -40.02 -7.86
N LEU A 49 6.95 -41.29 -7.98
CA LEU A 49 6.51 -41.85 -9.27
C LEU A 49 5.01 -41.58 -9.45
N ALA A 50 4.65 -40.30 -9.43
CA ALA A 50 3.43 -39.77 -10.00
C ALA A 50 3.80 -38.39 -10.61
N SER A 51 4.10 -38.41 -11.90
CA SER A 51 4.00 -37.28 -12.84
C SER A 51 4.93 -36.05 -12.64
N PRO A 52 6.08 -35.98 -13.33
CA PRO A 52 6.90 -34.78 -13.44
C PRO A 52 6.48 -33.94 -14.65
N SER A 53 5.56 -33.00 -14.47
CA SER A 53 5.28 -31.92 -15.44
C SER A 53 4.48 -30.77 -14.81
N ASN A 54 3.46 -31.09 -14.00
CA ASN A 54 2.46 -30.09 -13.59
C ASN A 54 2.89 -29.20 -12.41
N GLY A 55 3.63 -29.73 -11.42
CA GLY A 55 3.93 -28.98 -10.18
C GLY A 55 4.88 -27.78 -10.36
N ALA A 56 5.83 -27.82 -11.29
CA ALA A 56 6.72 -26.69 -11.54
C ALA A 56 6.00 -25.52 -12.25
N HIS A 57 5.08 -25.85 -13.17
CA HIS A 57 4.21 -24.88 -13.82
C HIS A 57 3.24 -24.25 -12.83
N GLU A 58 2.69 -25.05 -11.92
CA GLU A 58 1.77 -24.58 -10.88
C GLU A 58 2.45 -23.65 -9.86
N ILE A 59 3.66 -23.97 -9.41
CA ILE A 59 4.46 -23.10 -8.53
C ILE A 59 4.77 -21.77 -9.23
N LYS A 60 5.16 -21.79 -10.51
CA LYS A 60 5.40 -20.56 -11.29
C LYS A 60 4.11 -19.74 -11.44
N ALA A 61 2.98 -20.38 -11.72
CA ALA A 61 1.69 -19.71 -11.84
C ALA A 61 1.24 -19.09 -10.50
N ARG A 62 1.47 -19.77 -9.37
CA ARG A 62 1.17 -19.24 -8.04
C ARG A 62 2.06 -18.04 -7.69
N LYS A 63 3.36 -18.11 -7.98
CA LYS A 63 4.28 -16.97 -7.78
C LYS A 63 3.89 -15.76 -8.64
N LYS A 64 3.49 -15.98 -9.90
CA LYS A 64 3.02 -14.92 -10.79
C LYS A 64 1.74 -14.26 -10.27
N ARG A 65 0.77 -15.05 -9.77
CA ARG A 65 -0.45 -14.54 -9.13
C ARG A 65 -0.12 -13.70 -7.89
N ALA A 66 0.70 -14.22 -6.98
CA ALA A 66 1.10 -13.48 -5.78
C ALA A 66 1.84 -12.17 -6.09
N LEU A 67 2.70 -12.17 -7.13
CA LEU A 67 3.37 -10.95 -7.58
C LEU A 67 2.38 -9.93 -8.15
N ASN A 68 1.40 -10.38 -8.95
CA ASN A 68 0.37 -9.51 -9.48
C ASN A 68 -0.50 -8.93 -8.36
N ASP A 69 -0.87 -9.75 -7.36
CA ASP A 69 -1.64 -9.31 -6.20
C ASP A 69 -0.88 -8.26 -5.39
N LEU A 70 0.43 -8.46 -5.18
CA LEU A 70 1.28 -7.48 -4.49
C LEU A 70 1.37 -6.16 -5.27
N LYS A 71 1.62 -6.22 -6.59
CA LYS A 71 1.65 -5.02 -7.44
C LYS A 71 0.33 -4.27 -7.41
N HIS A 72 -0.77 -5.00 -7.46
CA HIS A 72 -2.09 -4.43 -7.38
C HIS A 72 -2.31 -3.76 -6.02
N GLY A 73 -1.94 -4.42 -4.92
CA GLY A 73 -2.00 -3.84 -3.58
C GLY A 73 -1.23 -2.53 -3.45
N ASN A 74 0.02 -2.49 -3.91
CA ASN A 74 0.84 -1.28 -3.85
C ASN A 74 0.24 -0.12 -4.67
N ARG A 75 -0.26 -0.40 -5.88
CA ARG A 75 -0.91 0.63 -6.70
C ARG A 75 -2.14 1.22 -6.00
N MET A 76 -2.92 0.38 -5.34
CA MET A 76 -4.10 0.83 -4.60
C MET A 76 -3.71 1.66 -3.37
N GLU A 77 -2.65 1.27 -2.65
CA GLU A 77 -2.10 2.05 -1.53
C GLU A 77 -1.65 3.44 -1.98
N ASP A 78 -0.95 3.52 -3.11
CA ASP A 78 -0.53 4.79 -3.72
C ASP A 78 -1.77 5.66 -4.09
N GLU A 79 -2.79 5.06 -4.73
CA GLU A 79 -4.03 5.76 -5.11
C GLU A 79 -4.80 6.28 -3.89
N THR A 80 -4.91 5.49 -2.81
CA THR A 80 -5.54 5.93 -1.56
C THR A 80 -4.78 7.09 -0.93
N TYR A 81 -3.45 7.00 -0.88
CA TYR A 81 -2.62 8.06 -0.34
C TYR A 81 -2.76 9.36 -1.13
N GLU A 82 -2.75 9.29 -2.46
CA GLU A 82 -2.93 10.47 -3.32
C GLU A 82 -4.28 11.15 -3.08
N LEU A 83 -5.37 10.38 -3.00
CA LEU A 83 -6.70 10.92 -2.68
C LEU A 83 -6.74 11.55 -1.28
N ASP A 84 -6.19 10.89 -0.26
CA ASP A 84 -6.18 11.41 1.11
C ASP A 84 -5.39 12.72 1.23
N VAL A 85 -4.25 12.81 0.55
CA VAL A 85 -3.45 14.05 0.50
C VAL A 85 -4.22 15.17 -0.20
N GLN A 86 -4.86 14.88 -1.32
CA GLN A 86 -5.67 15.86 -2.04
C GLN A 86 -6.86 16.34 -1.19
N LEU A 87 -7.62 15.41 -0.61
CA LEU A 87 -8.76 15.69 0.25
C LEU A 87 -8.35 16.54 1.46
N SER A 88 -7.24 16.19 2.13
CA SER A 88 -6.71 17.00 3.23
C SER A 88 -6.32 18.41 2.78
N CYS A 89 -5.79 18.57 1.57
CA CYS A 89 -5.40 19.86 1.03
C CYS A 89 -6.63 20.73 0.72
N VAL A 90 -7.65 20.15 0.08
CA VAL A 90 -8.93 20.82 -0.22
C VAL A 90 -9.61 21.28 1.07
N ARG A 91 -9.72 20.41 2.07
CA ARG A 91 -10.32 20.73 3.38
C ARG A 91 -9.62 21.87 4.10
N ARG A 92 -8.29 21.81 4.23
CA ARG A 92 -7.50 22.88 4.86
C ARG A 92 -7.64 24.19 4.10
N THR A 93 -7.69 24.13 2.78
CA THR A 93 -7.90 25.32 1.95
C THR A 93 -9.30 25.89 2.19
N ALA A 94 -10.34 25.06 2.23
CA ALA A 94 -11.70 25.48 2.54
C ALA A 94 -11.79 26.12 3.93
N GLU A 95 -11.10 25.59 4.94
CA GLU A 95 -11.00 26.19 6.27
C GLU A 95 -10.37 27.59 6.22
N SER A 96 -9.26 27.78 5.50
CA SER A 96 -8.64 29.10 5.33
C SER A 96 -9.57 30.08 4.61
N VAL A 97 -10.30 29.62 3.58
CA VAL A 97 -11.27 30.47 2.87
C VAL A 97 -12.47 30.81 3.78
N LYS A 98 -12.95 29.87 4.61
CA LYS A 98 -14.01 30.10 5.61
C LYS A 98 -13.55 31.13 6.65
N ALA A 99 -12.32 31.01 7.15
CA ALA A 99 -11.74 31.98 8.07
C ALA A 99 -11.66 33.40 7.46
N LEU A 100 -11.28 33.51 6.19
CA LEU A 100 -11.29 34.79 5.47
C LEU A 100 -12.72 35.34 5.31
N ARG A 101 -13.70 34.50 4.97
CA ARG A 101 -15.12 34.88 4.88
C ARG A 101 -15.66 35.45 6.19
N ASP A 102 -15.24 34.89 7.31
CA ASP A 102 -15.74 35.29 8.62
C ASP A 102 -14.94 36.49 9.19
N SER A 103 -13.85 36.87 8.52
CA SER A 103 -13.06 38.06 8.84
C SER A 103 -13.74 39.36 8.37
N LYS A 104 -13.45 40.46 9.06
CA LYS A 104 -13.89 41.80 8.64
C LYS A 104 -13.11 42.33 7.42
N GLU A 105 -11.91 41.80 7.18
CA GLU A 105 -10.97 42.23 6.14
C GLU A 105 -11.40 41.82 4.72
N GLN A 106 -12.36 40.91 4.59
CA GLN A 106 -12.92 40.50 3.29
C GLN A 106 -13.49 41.67 2.45
N HIS A 107 -13.83 42.79 3.09
CA HIS A 107 -14.36 44.00 2.45
C HIS A 107 -13.29 44.89 1.82
N GLN A 108 -12.01 44.56 2.02
CA GLN A 108 -10.87 45.36 1.56
C GLN A 108 -9.94 44.48 0.75
N LYS A 109 -8.95 45.10 0.11
CA LYS A 109 -7.83 44.37 -0.49
C LYS A 109 -7.05 43.69 0.63
N ILE A 110 -6.79 42.40 0.50
CA ILE A 110 -6.06 41.62 1.52
C ILE A 110 -4.60 41.39 1.13
N ASP A 111 -3.77 41.18 2.14
CA ASP A 111 -2.49 40.51 1.95
C ASP A 111 -2.71 38.99 2.02
N ILE A 112 -2.70 38.36 0.85
CA ILE A 112 -3.09 36.96 0.70
C ILE A 112 -2.16 36.01 1.47
N GLY A 113 -0.91 36.40 1.72
CA GLY A 113 0.07 35.61 2.46
C GLY A 113 -0.25 35.48 3.95
N ASN A 114 -1.06 36.39 4.51
CA ASN A 114 -1.49 36.32 5.92
C ASN A 114 -2.63 35.32 6.14
N TYR A 115 -3.35 34.96 5.06
CA TYR A 115 -4.53 34.09 5.13
C TYR A 115 -4.28 32.68 4.58
N PHE A 116 -3.42 32.58 3.58
CA PHE A 116 -3.23 31.33 2.84
C PHE A 116 -1.78 30.88 2.87
N SER A 117 -1.60 29.60 3.18
CA SER A 117 -0.33 28.92 2.92
C SER A 117 -0.06 28.81 1.42
N ALA A 118 1.20 28.59 1.05
CA ALA A 118 1.57 28.29 -0.35
C ALA A 118 0.82 27.06 -0.90
N LEU A 119 0.53 26.06 -0.05
CA LEU A 119 -0.23 24.87 -0.43
C LEU A 119 -1.70 25.22 -0.72
N SER A 120 -2.31 26.07 0.10
CA SER A 120 -3.69 26.53 -0.08
C SER A 120 -3.84 27.33 -1.39
N LEU A 121 -2.88 28.22 -1.68
CA LEU A 121 -2.85 28.96 -2.95
C LEU A 121 -2.62 28.02 -4.15
N SER A 122 -1.76 27.02 -4.00
CA SER A 122 -1.58 26.01 -5.03
C SER A 122 -2.84 25.17 -5.24
N CYS A 123 -3.60 24.86 -4.19
CA CYS A 123 -4.86 24.14 -4.27
C CYS A 123 -5.88 24.96 -5.08
N ILE A 124 -6.11 26.23 -4.71
CA ILE A 124 -7.00 27.14 -5.46
C ILE A 124 -6.57 27.22 -6.92
N ARG A 125 -5.26 27.36 -7.20
CA ARG A 125 -4.76 27.41 -8.58
C ARG A 125 -5.09 26.15 -9.36
N LYS A 126 -4.93 24.97 -8.74
CA LYS A 126 -5.20 23.68 -9.38
C LYS A 126 -6.67 23.48 -9.68
N GLU A 127 -7.55 23.83 -8.73
CA GLU A 127 -9.00 23.68 -8.92
C GLU A 127 -9.54 24.54 -10.06
N TYR A 128 -9.00 25.76 -10.21
CA TYR A 128 -9.41 26.69 -11.28
C TYR A 128 -8.57 26.59 -12.55
N LYS A 129 -7.60 25.66 -12.62
CA LYS A 129 -6.77 25.37 -13.80
C LYS A 129 -6.17 26.66 -14.40
N GLU A 130 -6.42 26.91 -15.69
CA GLU A 130 -5.94 28.10 -16.42
C GLU A 130 -6.40 29.43 -15.81
N LEU A 131 -7.56 29.43 -15.16
CA LEU A 131 -8.10 30.61 -14.46
C LEU A 131 -7.53 30.76 -13.05
N GLY A 132 -6.73 29.81 -12.56
CA GLY A 132 -6.25 29.78 -11.18
C GLY A 132 -5.44 31.03 -10.77
N CYS A 133 -4.55 31.51 -11.64
CA CYS A 133 -3.81 32.76 -11.38
C CYS A 133 -4.75 33.96 -11.32
N PHE A 134 -5.73 34.03 -12.23
CA PHE A 134 -6.72 35.10 -12.25
C PHE A 134 -7.59 35.09 -10.99
N VAL A 135 -8.07 33.92 -10.56
CA VAL A 135 -8.87 33.76 -9.35
C VAL A 135 -8.10 34.19 -8.10
N ILE A 136 -6.81 33.87 -8.01
CA ILE A 136 -5.95 34.33 -6.90
C ILE A 136 -5.83 35.86 -6.89
N GLU A 137 -5.63 36.49 -8.04
CA GLU A 137 -5.58 37.95 -8.13
C GLU A 137 -6.92 38.61 -7.78
N GLN A 138 -8.04 38.02 -8.23
CA GLN A 138 -9.38 38.49 -7.86
C GLN A 138 -9.65 38.29 -6.37
N LEU A 139 -9.21 37.18 -5.77
CA LEU A 139 -9.33 36.93 -4.33
C LEU A 139 -8.57 38.00 -3.53
N ARG A 140 -7.41 38.44 -4.01
CA ARG A 140 -6.64 39.51 -3.38
C ARG A 140 -7.34 40.87 -3.45
N GLN A 141 -7.93 41.20 -4.61
CA GLN A 141 -8.53 42.50 -4.88
C GLN A 141 -9.97 42.64 -4.36
N TYR A 142 -10.76 41.58 -4.48
CA TYR A 142 -12.20 41.55 -4.23
C TYR A 142 -12.63 40.32 -3.42
N PRO A 143 -12.09 40.09 -2.20
CA PRO A 143 -12.31 38.84 -1.49
C PRO A 143 -13.79 38.53 -1.28
N LYS A 144 -14.58 39.52 -0.84
CA LYS A 144 -16.03 39.36 -0.62
C LYS A 144 -16.80 38.73 -1.79
N HIS A 145 -16.40 39.02 -3.03
CA HIS A 145 -17.09 38.51 -4.22
C HIS A 145 -16.59 37.13 -4.65
N VAL A 146 -15.33 36.83 -4.37
CA VAL A 146 -14.65 35.62 -4.87
C VAL A 146 -14.71 34.49 -3.85
N VAL A 147 -14.62 34.81 -2.57
CA VAL A 147 -14.65 33.84 -1.45
C VAL A 147 -15.83 32.87 -1.53
N PRO A 148 -17.09 33.30 -1.75
CA PRO A 148 -18.21 32.36 -1.86
C PRO A 148 -18.06 31.35 -3.01
N ARG A 149 -17.53 31.80 -4.16
CA ARG A 149 -17.34 30.95 -5.34
C ARG A 149 -16.23 29.93 -5.12
N ILE A 150 -15.14 30.34 -4.45
CA ILE A 150 -14.05 29.43 -4.10
C ILE A 150 -14.55 28.38 -3.09
N LEU A 151 -15.36 28.77 -2.11
CA LEU A 151 -15.93 27.82 -1.15
C LEU A 151 -16.82 26.78 -1.84
N GLU A 152 -17.75 27.23 -2.68
CA GLU A 152 -18.63 26.33 -3.44
C GLU A 152 -17.82 25.34 -4.28
N GLN A 153 -16.80 25.82 -5.00
CA GLN A 153 -15.95 24.95 -5.82
C GLN A 153 -15.15 23.93 -4.98
N LEU A 154 -14.64 24.34 -3.81
CA LEU A 154 -13.91 23.46 -2.91
C LEU A 154 -14.83 22.43 -2.25
N GLU A 155 -16.07 22.79 -1.93
CA GLU A 155 -17.06 21.88 -1.35
C GLU A 155 -17.50 20.82 -2.37
N ILE A 156 -17.80 21.22 -3.62
CA ILE A 156 -18.04 20.28 -4.72
C ILE A 156 -16.83 19.35 -4.89
N LYS A 157 -15.61 19.90 -4.84
CA LYS A 157 -14.41 19.09 -4.99
C LYS A 157 -14.19 18.12 -3.85
N GLU A 158 -14.49 18.54 -2.63
CA GLU A 158 -14.44 17.67 -1.45
C GLU A 158 -15.40 16.49 -1.60
N GLU A 159 -16.63 16.74 -2.03
CA GLU A 159 -17.64 15.70 -2.28
C GLU A 159 -17.17 14.69 -3.33
N GLU A 160 -16.66 15.17 -4.48
CA GLU A 160 -16.07 14.30 -5.52
C GLU A 160 -14.97 13.39 -4.96
N LEU A 161 -14.05 13.95 -4.19
CA LEU A 161 -12.92 13.22 -3.62
C LEU A 161 -13.37 12.20 -2.56
N VAL A 162 -14.40 12.53 -1.77
CA VAL A 162 -14.99 11.60 -0.81
C VAL A 162 -15.65 10.43 -1.54
N GLU A 163 -16.44 10.69 -2.58
CA GLU A 163 -17.05 9.62 -3.38
C GLU A 163 -16.00 8.71 -4.03
N ASP A 164 -14.95 9.29 -4.59
CA ASP A 164 -13.88 8.51 -5.24
C ASP A 164 -13.12 7.66 -4.22
N ARG A 165 -12.89 8.19 -3.02
CA ARG A 165 -12.31 7.44 -1.90
C ARG A 165 -13.21 6.29 -1.46
N GLU A 166 -14.52 6.49 -1.38
CA GLU A 166 -15.48 5.43 -1.03
C GLU A 166 -15.53 4.32 -2.08
N LYS A 167 -15.53 4.68 -3.37
CA LYS A 167 -15.44 3.71 -4.48
C LYS A 167 -14.16 2.89 -4.39
N LEU A 168 -13.03 3.53 -4.06
CA LEU A 168 -11.74 2.87 -3.87
C LEU A 168 -11.77 1.89 -2.68
N ASP A 169 -12.32 2.33 -1.55
CA ASP A 169 -12.47 1.52 -0.34
C ASP A 169 -13.39 0.30 -0.60
N GLU A 170 -14.48 0.46 -1.34
CA GLU A 170 -15.36 -0.64 -1.74
C GLU A 170 -14.62 -1.65 -2.63
N TYR A 171 -13.91 -1.16 -3.63
CA TYR A 171 -13.08 -2.00 -4.50
C TYR A 171 -12.04 -2.79 -3.69
N TRP A 172 -11.39 -2.14 -2.72
CA TRP A 172 -10.39 -2.74 -1.84
C TRP A 172 -10.97 -3.87 -0.98
N ARG A 173 -12.12 -3.64 -0.34
CA ARG A 173 -12.85 -4.68 0.41
C ARG A 173 -13.18 -5.87 -0.49
N GLY A 174 -13.63 -5.60 -1.71
CA GLY A 174 -13.92 -6.62 -2.72
C GLY A 174 -12.69 -7.46 -3.10
N PHE A 175 -11.55 -6.82 -3.31
CA PHE A 175 -10.28 -7.50 -3.62
C PHE A 175 -9.83 -8.41 -2.46
N HIS A 176 -9.85 -7.91 -1.23
CA HIS A 176 -9.48 -8.70 -0.05
C HIS A 176 -10.41 -9.89 0.21
N LYS A 177 -11.72 -9.72 0.01
CA LYS A 177 -12.69 -10.81 0.14
C LYS A 177 -12.44 -11.94 -0.87
N LYS A 178 -12.15 -11.59 -2.13
CA LYS A 178 -11.77 -12.57 -3.17
C LYS A 178 -10.49 -13.34 -2.79
N ARG A 179 -9.50 -12.63 -2.24
CA ARG A 179 -8.26 -13.25 -1.75
C ARG A 179 -8.51 -14.21 -0.59
N GLN A 180 -9.24 -13.80 0.44
CA GLN A 180 -9.58 -14.69 1.56
C GLN A 180 -10.29 -15.96 1.08
N ASN A 181 -11.32 -15.83 0.23
CA ASN A 181 -12.07 -16.97 -0.30
C ASN A 181 -11.18 -17.93 -1.11
N SER A 182 -10.21 -17.42 -1.88
CA SER A 182 -9.27 -18.26 -2.62
C SER A 182 -8.29 -19.04 -1.73
N VAL A 183 -7.94 -18.49 -0.56
CA VAL A 183 -7.09 -19.16 0.43
C VAL A 183 -7.88 -20.26 1.14
N THR A 184 -9.13 -19.97 1.53
CA THR A 184 -10.01 -20.95 2.20
C THR A 184 -10.32 -22.15 1.31
N ASN A 185 -10.55 -21.94 0.01
CA ASN A 185 -10.81 -23.03 -0.95
C ASN A 185 -9.57 -23.87 -1.28
N CYS A 186 -8.35 -23.41 -0.95
CA CYS A 186 -7.12 -24.21 -1.10
C CYS A 186 -6.82 -25.10 0.12
N CYS A 187 -7.53 -24.92 1.24
CA CYS A 187 -7.36 -25.73 2.45
C CYS A 187 -8.42 -26.84 2.60
N VAL A 188 -9.32 -27.01 1.63
CA VAL A 188 -10.34 -28.07 1.59
C VAL A 188 -10.08 -28.98 0.40
N ILE A 189 -8.93 -29.68 0.38
CA ILE A 189 -8.68 -30.90 -0.41
C ILE A 189 -7.77 -31.82 0.40
#